data_AF-A0A7Z0PTP7-F1
#
_entry.id   AF-A0A7Z0PTP7-F1
#
_cell.length_a   1.000
_cell.length_b   1.000
_cell.length_c   1.000
_cell.angle_alpha   90.00
_cell.angle_beta   90.00
_cell.angle_gamma   90.00
#
_symmetry.space_group_name_H-M   'P 1'
#
loop_
_entity.id
_entity.type
_entity.pdbx_description
1 polymer ?
#
loop_
_entity_poly.entity_id
_entity_poly.type
_entity_poly.pdbx_seq_one_letter_code
_entity_poly.pdbx_strand_id
1 'polypeptide(L)'
;MTAEEASKLDEMATEFAEKLTALTRGVLGEGTPRFAALNVGRRVRVAPMADDDTLQRIPVRVNGEPVLSVMARYFCCWDGSSQFLATDRADVHVFFEGASDPLLRFEYVREQRDPPGAHIQVHAHRDEMAYLLRLADAGRPKQGFKRRKLPRLSEMHLPVGGHRMRPALEDVLLFLQREFAIDVEPNWRKVVDDHLQEWREVQMMSAVRDSPLAAAKVLEQLGFTVTPPKVVSQRQDPAQNKLFWP
;
A
#
# COMPACT_ATOMS: atom_id res chain seq x y z
N MET A 1 21.63 4.04 -13.02
CA MET A 1 21.89 3.75 -11.60
C MET A 1 23.34 3.35 -11.49
N THR A 2 24.12 4.12 -10.75
CA THR A 2 25.52 3.77 -10.42
C THR A 2 25.53 2.61 -9.42
N ALA A 3 26.68 1.97 -9.22
CA ALA A 3 26.83 0.91 -8.22
C ALA A 3 26.58 1.43 -6.79
N GLU A 4 26.96 2.68 -6.52
CA GLU A 4 26.74 3.35 -5.23
C GLU A 4 25.25 3.65 -4.97
N GLU A 5 24.53 4.15 -6.00
CA GLU A 5 23.07 4.33 -5.94
C GLU A 5 22.33 3.00 -5.76
N ALA A 6 22.87 1.90 -6.28
CA ALA A 6 22.30 0.57 -6.08
C ALA A 6 22.47 0.11 -4.63
N SER A 7 23.69 0.20 -4.09
CA SER A 7 24.00 -0.16 -2.70
C SER A 7 23.13 0.60 -1.70
N LYS A 8 23.00 1.91 -1.89
CA LYS A 8 22.18 2.75 -1.00
C LYS A 8 20.70 2.41 -1.06
N LEU A 9 20.18 2.05 -2.25
CA LEU A 9 18.79 1.62 -2.38
C LEU A 9 18.54 0.31 -1.64
N ASP A 10 19.49 -0.62 -1.72
CA ASP A 10 19.43 -1.91 -1.02
C ASP A 10 19.46 -1.73 0.50
N GLU A 11 20.30 -0.84 1.01
CA GLU A 11 20.32 -0.46 2.43
C GLU A 11 18.96 0.07 2.90
N MET A 12 18.41 1.07 2.18
CA MET A 12 17.09 1.62 2.52
C MET A 12 15.96 0.59 2.43
N ALA A 13 16.02 -0.32 1.46
CA ALA A 13 15.04 -1.39 1.32
C ALA A 13 15.17 -2.43 2.44
N THR A 14 16.38 -2.68 2.93
CA THR A 14 16.65 -3.56 4.07
C THR A 14 16.09 -2.96 5.36
N GLU A 15 16.35 -1.67 5.63
CA GLU A 15 15.75 -0.96 6.76
C GLU A 15 14.21 -0.99 6.70
N PHE A 16 13.64 -0.84 5.50
CA PHE A 16 12.19 -0.96 5.32
C PHE A 16 11.68 -2.37 5.62
N ALA A 17 12.41 -3.42 5.22
CA ALA A 17 12.09 -4.80 5.56
C ALA A 17 12.17 -5.05 7.09
N GLU A 18 13.17 -4.49 7.76
CA GLU A 18 13.29 -4.59 9.22
C GLU A 18 12.11 -3.92 9.93
N LYS A 19 11.69 -2.74 9.48
CA LYS A 19 10.49 -2.06 10.00
C LYS A 19 9.22 -2.90 9.82
N LEU A 20 9.01 -3.48 8.64
CA LEU A 20 7.84 -4.34 8.40
C LEU A 20 7.90 -5.62 9.25
N THR A 21 9.10 -6.17 9.48
CA THR A 21 9.29 -7.32 10.37
C THR A 21 8.96 -6.97 11.82
N ALA A 22 9.45 -5.83 12.31
CA ALA A 22 9.17 -5.34 13.65
C ALA A 22 7.66 -5.09 13.85
N LEU A 23 7.00 -4.49 12.84
CA LEU A 23 5.54 -4.31 12.85
C LEU A 23 4.83 -5.65 13.01
N THR A 24 5.06 -6.59 12.09
CA THR A 24 4.25 -7.80 12.03
C THR A 24 4.54 -8.72 13.20
N ARG A 25 5.78 -8.80 13.69
CA ARG A 25 6.12 -9.55 14.92
C ARG A 25 5.59 -8.87 16.17
N GLY A 26 5.65 -7.54 16.25
CA GLY A 26 5.10 -6.79 17.37
C GLY A 26 3.56 -6.85 17.46
N VAL A 27 2.89 -7.23 16.37
CA VAL A 27 1.43 -7.41 16.33
C VAL A 27 1.01 -8.87 16.45
N LEU A 28 1.61 -9.76 15.65
CA LEU A 28 1.18 -11.16 15.46
C LEU A 28 2.10 -12.18 16.16
N GLY A 29 3.18 -11.72 16.78
CA GLY A 29 4.14 -12.54 17.53
C GLY A 29 5.42 -12.89 16.74
N GLU A 30 6.47 -13.27 17.48
CA GLU A 30 7.82 -13.56 16.95
C GLU A 30 7.88 -14.67 15.90
N GLY A 31 6.91 -15.58 15.91
CA GLY A 31 6.77 -16.64 14.90
C GLY A 31 6.40 -16.13 13.50
N THR A 32 6.11 -14.84 13.35
CA THR A 32 5.79 -14.23 12.07
C THR A 32 7.01 -14.19 11.14
N PRO A 33 6.87 -14.59 9.85
CA PRO A 33 7.98 -14.56 8.91
C PRO A 33 8.61 -13.17 8.79
N ARG A 34 9.94 -13.12 8.71
CA ARG A 34 10.67 -11.86 8.50
C ARG A 34 10.43 -11.36 7.08
N PHE A 35 10.41 -10.05 6.90
CA PHE A 35 10.55 -9.44 5.58
C PHE A 35 12.02 -9.45 5.16
N ALA A 36 12.27 -9.64 3.87
CA ALA A 36 13.59 -9.51 3.27
C ALA A 36 13.52 -8.63 2.02
N ALA A 37 14.61 -7.91 1.76
CA ALA A 37 14.81 -7.11 0.56
C ALA A 37 15.59 -7.92 -0.48
N LEU A 38 15.01 -8.14 -1.65
CA LEU A 38 15.61 -8.90 -2.75
C LEU A 38 15.64 -8.09 -4.03
N ASN A 39 16.83 -7.99 -4.63
CA ASN A 39 17.00 -7.37 -5.94
C ASN A 39 16.23 -8.12 -7.03
N VAL A 40 15.36 -7.41 -7.75
CA VAL A 40 14.57 -7.92 -8.88
C VAL A 40 14.65 -6.96 -10.06
N GLY A 41 15.76 -7.06 -10.80
CA GLY A 41 16.03 -6.23 -11.97
C GLY A 41 16.32 -4.77 -11.60
N ARG A 42 15.39 -3.86 -11.89
CA ARG A 42 15.53 -2.41 -11.60
C ARG A 42 14.84 -1.98 -10.31
N ARG A 43 14.38 -2.93 -9.50
CA ARG A 43 13.60 -2.70 -8.28
C ARG A 43 14.11 -3.63 -7.19
N VAL A 44 13.85 -3.25 -5.95
CA VAL A 44 14.05 -4.10 -4.78
C VAL A 44 12.70 -4.58 -4.29
N ARG A 45 12.48 -5.89 -4.21
CA ARG A 45 11.25 -6.46 -3.67
C ARG A 45 11.41 -6.70 -2.18
N VAL A 46 10.53 -6.10 -1.38
CA VAL A 46 10.42 -6.34 0.06
C VAL A 46 9.15 -7.16 0.31
N ALA A 47 9.29 -8.35 0.90
CA ALA A 47 8.17 -9.25 1.20
C ALA A 47 8.55 -10.26 2.30
N PRO A 48 7.59 -10.90 2.98
CA PRO A 48 7.84 -11.97 3.93
C PRO A 48 8.49 -13.18 3.22
N MET A 49 9.59 -13.67 3.78
CA MET A 49 10.34 -14.80 3.26
C MET A 49 10.52 -15.89 4.31
N ALA A 50 10.57 -17.12 3.83
CA ALA A 50 11.09 -18.26 4.55
C ALA A 50 12.63 -18.21 4.65
N ASP A 51 13.22 -19.15 5.38
CA ASP A 51 14.68 -19.30 5.47
C ASP A 51 15.33 -19.76 4.16
N ASP A 52 14.56 -20.38 3.26
CA ASP A 52 15.01 -20.82 1.93
C ASP A 52 14.73 -19.78 0.83
N ASP A 53 14.52 -18.51 1.21
CA ASP A 53 14.21 -17.38 0.32
C ASP A 53 12.91 -17.54 -0.50
N THR A 54 12.03 -18.46 -0.10
CA THR A 54 10.71 -18.58 -0.70
C THR A 54 9.74 -17.54 -0.12
N LEU A 55 8.91 -16.96 -0.99
CA LEU A 55 7.86 -16.04 -0.58
C LEU A 55 6.83 -16.75 0.31
N GLN A 56 6.52 -16.16 1.45
CA GLN A 56 5.49 -16.66 2.35
C GLN A 56 4.35 -15.65 2.53
N ARG A 57 3.15 -16.18 2.79
CA ARG A 57 2.07 -15.40 3.39
C ARG A 57 2.26 -15.41 4.90
N ILE A 58 1.88 -14.32 5.54
CA ILE A 58 1.87 -14.18 7.00
C ILE A 58 0.63 -14.90 7.52
N PRO A 59 0.75 -15.97 8.33
CA PRO A 59 -0.41 -16.59 8.95
C PRO A 59 -1.02 -15.65 10.00
N VAL A 60 -2.34 -15.57 10.04
CA VAL A 60 -3.09 -14.74 10.99
C VAL A 60 -4.12 -15.62 11.69
N ARG A 61 -4.06 -15.61 13.03
CA ARG A 61 -4.86 -16.50 13.86
C ARG A 61 -6.10 -15.80 14.41
N VAL A 62 -7.13 -16.59 14.68
CA VAL A 62 -8.31 -16.18 15.45
C VAL A 62 -8.60 -17.31 16.44
N ASN A 63 -8.61 -17.00 17.73
CA ASN A 63 -8.80 -17.98 18.81
C ASN A 63 -7.80 -19.15 18.75
N GLY A 64 -6.54 -18.86 18.41
CA GLY A 64 -5.45 -19.83 18.30
C GLY A 64 -5.33 -20.52 16.95
N GLU A 65 -6.34 -20.45 16.07
CA GLU A 65 -6.36 -21.18 14.80
C GLU A 65 -5.96 -20.28 13.62
N PRO A 66 -5.05 -20.73 12.71
CA PRO A 66 -4.64 -19.96 11.54
C PRO A 66 -5.74 -19.98 10.46
N VAL A 67 -6.66 -19.02 10.54
CA VAL A 67 -7.84 -18.95 9.65
C VAL A 67 -7.67 -17.98 8.49
N LEU A 68 -6.71 -17.06 8.59
CA LEU A 68 -6.41 -16.06 7.57
C LEU A 68 -4.92 -16.10 7.22
N SER A 69 -4.59 -15.62 6.04
CA SER A 69 -3.20 -15.30 5.70
C SER A 69 -3.08 -14.01 4.89
N VAL A 70 -2.00 -13.27 5.12
CA VAL A 70 -1.74 -11.98 4.49
C VAL A 70 -0.54 -12.09 3.56
N MET A 71 -0.72 -11.81 2.27
CA MET A 71 0.39 -11.58 1.35
C MET A 71 0.72 -10.10 1.37
N ALA A 72 1.97 -9.73 1.62
CA ALA A 72 2.45 -8.36 1.53
C ALA A 72 3.68 -8.29 0.63
N ARG A 73 3.64 -7.50 -0.44
CA ARG A 73 4.77 -7.32 -1.36
C ARG A 73 4.91 -5.87 -1.74
N TYR A 74 6.12 -5.35 -1.63
CA TYR A 74 6.48 -3.99 -2.02
C TYR A 74 7.59 -4.05 -3.05
N PHE A 75 7.40 -3.38 -4.17
CA PHE A 75 8.45 -3.20 -5.17
C PHE A 75 8.95 -1.78 -5.04
N CYS A 76 10.15 -1.62 -4.50
CA CYS A 76 10.77 -0.35 -4.20
C CYS A 76 11.71 0.09 -5.32
N CYS A 77 11.81 1.39 -5.50
CA CYS A 77 12.70 2.05 -6.43
C CYS A 77 13.10 3.41 -5.85
N TRP A 78 13.97 4.12 -6.55
CA TRP A 78 14.22 5.52 -6.25
C TRP A 78 12.98 6.39 -6.51
N ASP A 79 12.80 7.43 -5.69
CA ASP A 79 11.83 8.47 -5.96
C ASP A 79 12.24 9.33 -7.18
N GLY A 80 11.40 10.28 -7.58
CA GLY A 80 11.65 11.07 -8.80
C GLY A 80 12.91 11.94 -8.73
N SER A 81 13.36 12.27 -7.52
CA SER A 81 14.59 13.02 -7.23
C SER A 81 15.79 12.14 -6.91
N SER A 82 15.65 10.81 -6.89
CA SER A 82 16.69 9.87 -6.43
C SER A 82 17.24 10.17 -5.03
N GLN A 83 16.38 10.67 -4.14
CA GLN A 83 16.74 11.02 -2.77
C GLN A 83 16.14 10.05 -1.75
N PHE A 84 14.98 9.47 -2.07
CA PHE A 84 14.22 8.64 -1.13
C PHE A 84 13.84 7.30 -1.74
N LEU A 85 13.70 6.28 -0.89
CA LEU A 85 13.03 5.04 -1.24
C LEU A 85 11.56 5.34 -1.57
N ALA A 86 11.09 4.90 -2.73
CA ALA A 86 9.71 5.00 -3.15
C ALA A 86 9.15 3.62 -3.46
N THR A 87 7.88 3.41 -3.14
CA THR A 87 7.15 2.23 -3.59
C THR A 87 6.67 2.46 -5.03
N ASP A 88 7.07 1.59 -5.95
CA ASP A 88 6.53 1.53 -7.32
C ASP A 88 5.22 0.75 -7.38
N ARG A 89 5.18 -0.36 -6.63
CA ARG A 89 4.00 -1.21 -6.52
C ARG A 89 3.89 -1.78 -5.10
N ALA A 90 2.68 -1.85 -4.57
CA ALA A 90 2.38 -2.62 -3.36
C ALA A 90 1.20 -3.56 -3.60
N ASP A 91 1.31 -4.79 -3.14
CA ASP A 91 0.22 -5.75 -3.08
C ASP A 91 0.07 -6.21 -1.63
N VAL A 92 -1.02 -5.83 -0.95
CA VAL A 92 -1.38 -6.35 0.38
C VAL A 92 -2.73 -7.05 0.28
N HIS A 93 -2.73 -8.37 0.31
CA HIS A 93 -3.92 -9.19 0.08
C HIS A 93 -4.22 -10.05 1.29
N VAL A 94 -5.49 -10.11 1.67
CA VAL A 94 -5.99 -10.96 2.74
C VAL A 94 -6.64 -12.19 2.11
N PHE A 95 -6.29 -13.37 2.59
CA PHE A 95 -6.84 -14.65 2.17
C PHE A 95 -7.52 -15.35 3.34
N PHE A 96 -8.55 -16.13 3.04
CA PHE A 96 -8.95 -17.21 3.93
C PHE A 96 -7.92 -18.34 3.81
N GLU A 97 -7.59 -19.01 4.92
CA GLU A 97 -6.55 -20.03 4.89
C GLU A 97 -6.91 -21.19 3.94
N GLY A 98 -5.95 -21.61 3.11
CA GLY A 98 -6.16 -22.60 2.05
C GLY A 98 -6.87 -22.08 0.78
N ALA A 99 -7.39 -20.85 0.77
CA ALA A 99 -8.03 -20.27 -0.42
C ALA A 99 -6.99 -19.78 -1.45
N SER A 100 -7.29 -20.04 -2.73
CA SER A 100 -6.50 -19.56 -3.86
C SER A 100 -6.77 -18.08 -4.17
N ASP A 101 -8.03 -17.65 -4.09
CA ASP A 101 -8.47 -16.28 -4.30
C ASP A 101 -8.44 -15.49 -2.98
N PRO A 102 -8.01 -14.21 -2.98
CA PRO A 102 -8.06 -13.36 -1.79
C PRO A 102 -9.50 -13.01 -1.43
N LEU A 103 -9.71 -12.57 -0.20
CA LEU A 103 -10.93 -11.91 0.30
C LEU A 103 -10.90 -10.41 -0.04
N LEU A 104 -9.75 -9.78 0.15
CA LEU A 104 -9.52 -8.35 -0.03
C LEU A 104 -8.15 -8.12 -0.67
N ARG A 105 -8.06 -7.12 -1.54
CA ARG A 105 -6.81 -6.70 -2.17
C ARG A 105 -6.65 -5.20 -2.00
N PHE A 106 -5.59 -4.79 -1.32
CA PHE A 106 -5.15 -3.42 -1.21
C PHE A 106 -3.96 -3.26 -2.14
N GLU A 107 -4.17 -2.59 -3.27
CA GLU A 107 -3.17 -2.53 -4.34
C GLU A 107 -2.77 -1.08 -4.62
N TYR A 108 -1.50 -0.95 -4.99
CA TYR A 108 -0.92 0.31 -5.39
C TYR A 108 0.01 0.12 -6.59
N VAL A 109 -0.13 0.99 -7.59
CA VAL A 109 0.75 1.08 -8.76
C VAL A 109 1.04 2.55 -9.06
N ARG A 110 2.30 2.94 -8.97
CA ARG A 110 2.77 4.34 -8.94
C ARG A 110 2.41 5.18 -10.16
N GLU A 111 2.39 4.58 -11.34
CA GLU A 111 2.13 5.27 -12.62
C GLU A 111 0.71 5.00 -13.18
N GLN A 112 -0.12 4.31 -12.41
CA GLN A 112 -1.45 3.93 -12.85
C GLN A 112 -2.48 5.01 -12.53
N ARG A 113 -3.34 5.33 -13.51
CA ARG A 113 -4.39 6.36 -13.40
C ARG A 113 -5.80 5.85 -13.64
N ASP A 114 -5.97 4.82 -14.48
CA ASP A 114 -7.27 4.19 -14.72
C ASP A 114 -7.13 2.66 -14.89
N PRO A 115 -7.56 1.84 -13.91
CA PRO A 115 -8.25 2.22 -12.66
C PRO A 115 -7.34 3.03 -11.69
N PRO A 116 -7.87 3.60 -10.59
CA PRO A 116 -7.09 4.36 -9.60
C PRO A 116 -5.77 3.69 -9.21
N GLY A 117 -4.73 4.51 -9.05
CA GLY A 117 -3.38 4.00 -8.76
C GLY A 117 -3.31 3.31 -7.40
N ALA A 118 -4.10 3.77 -6.43
CA ALA A 118 -4.34 3.11 -5.15
C ALA A 118 -5.81 2.71 -5.05
N HIS A 119 -6.10 1.45 -4.73
CA HIS A 119 -7.49 0.98 -4.64
C HIS A 119 -7.63 -0.28 -3.79
N ILE A 120 -8.89 -0.56 -3.43
CA ILE A 120 -9.30 -1.80 -2.77
C ILE A 120 -10.18 -2.60 -3.72
N GLN A 121 -9.96 -3.92 -3.78
CA GLN A 121 -10.87 -4.86 -4.44
C GLN A 121 -11.41 -5.84 -3.42
N VAL A 122 -12.71 -6.13 -3.53
CA VAL A 122 -13.42 -7.01 -2.59
C VAL A 122 -13.88 -8.26 -3.31
N HIS A 123 -13.44 -9.41 -2.84
CA HIS A 123 -13.88 -10.71 -3.33
C HIS A 123 -15.07 -11.18 -2.49
N ALA A 124 -16.24 -10.65 -2.82
CA ALA A 124 -17.50 -11.06 -2.24
C ALA A 124 -18.57 -11.28 -3.32
N HIS A 125 -19.63 -11.97 -2.96
CA HIS A 125 -20.76 -12.23 -3.84
C HIS A 125 -21.95 -11.37 -3.42
N ARG A 126 -22.46 -10.57 -4.38
CA ARG A 126 -23.70 -9.81 -4.23
C ARG A 126 -24.38 -9.67 -5.60
N ASP A 127 -25.57 -10.23 -5.74
CA ASP A 127 -26.24 -10.34 -7.03
C ASP A 127 -26.61 -8.98 -7.61
N GLU A 128 -27.03 -8.03 -6.78
CA GLU A 128 -27.37 -6.67 -7.21
C GLU A 128 -26.14 -5.94 -7.77
N MET A 129 -24.95 -6.20 -7.24
CA MET A 129 -23.70 -5.64 -7.77
C MET A 129 -23.36 -6.27 -9.13
N ALA A 130 -23.52 -7.59 -9.26
CA ALA A 130 -23.32 -8.26 -10.55
C ALA A 130 -24.34 -7.81 -11.61
N TYR A 131 -25.59 -7.56 -11.20
CA TYR A 131 -26.63 -7.02 -12.05
C TYR A 131 -26.34 -5.56 -12.45
N LEU A 132 -25.92 -4.71 -11.51
CA LEU A 132 -25.50 -3.34 -11.80
C LEU A 132 -24.34 -3.31 -12.79
N LEU A 133 -23.32 -4.16 -12.59
CA LEU A 133 -22.21 -4.29 -13.53
C LEU A 133 -22.66 -4.77 -14.91
N ARG A 134 -23.79 -5.49 -15.01
CA ARG A 134 -24.41 -5.85 -16.29
C ARG A 134 -25.14 -4.67 -16.97
N LEU A 135 -25.74 -3.78 -16.20
CA LEU A 135 -26.41 -2.60 -16.73
C LEU A 135 -25.44 -1.48 -17.12
N ALA A 136 -24.30 -1.39 -16.42
CA ALA A 136 -23.27 -0.38 -16.65
C ALA A 136 -22.32 -0.76 -17.81
N ASP A 137 -22.87 -0.94 -19.01
CA ASP A 137 -22.14 -1.41 -20.21
C ASP A 137 -21.05 -0.44 -20.70
N ALA A 138 -21.21 0.87 -20.47
CA ALA A 138 -20.18 1.90 -20.68
C ALA A 138 -19.10 1.91 -19.58
N GLY A 139 -19.33 1.21 -18.47
CA GLY A 139 -18.45 1.14 -17.31
C GLY A 139 -17.31 0.11 -17.42
N ARG A 140 -16.64 -0.14 -16.29
CA ARG A 140 -15.66 -1.24 -16.15
C ARG A 140 -16.31 -2.43 -15.42
N PRO A 141 -15.88 -3.68 -15.70
CA PRO A 141 -14.81 -4.07 -16.62
C PRO A 141 -15.26 -4.18 -18.09
N LYS A 142 -14.58 -3.44 -18.99
CA LYS A 142 -14.87 -3.38 -20.44
C LYS A 142 -14.82 -4.73 -21.17
N GLN A 143 -14.21 -5.76 -20.57
CA GLN A 143 -14.03 -7.09 -21.17
C GLN A 143 -14.98 -8.18 -20.63
N GLY A 144 -15.67 -7.96 -19.49
CA GLY A 144 -16.49 -9.01 -18.85
C GLY A 144 -17.63 -9.50 -19.75
N PHE A 145 -18.27 -8.58 -20.45
CA PHE A 145 -19.38 -8.88 -21.35
C PHE A 145 -18.99 -9.67 -22.60
N LYS A 146 -17.75 -9.51 -23.08
CA LYS A 146 -17.28 -10.20 -24.30
C LYS A 146 -17.05 -11.70 -24.09
N ARG A 147 -17.02 -12.19 -22.84
CA ARG A 147 -16.66 -13.58 -22.50
C ARG A 147 -17.81 -14.43 -21.93
N ARG A 148 -19.07 -13.99 -22.03
CA ARG A 148 -20.25 -14.66 -21.42
C ARG A 148 -20.06 -14.96 -19.92
N LYS A 149 -19.17 -14.24 -19.24
CA LYS A 149 -18.86 -14.42 -17.82
C LYS A 149 -19.63 -13.38 -17.01
N LEU A 150 -20.20 -13.79 -15.89
CA LEU A 150 -20.78 -12.84 -14.94
C LEU A 150 -19.65 -11.95 -14.38
N PRO A 151 -19.78 -10.62 -14.46
CA PRO A 151 -18.82 -9.71 -13.86
C PRO A 151 -18.79 -9.95 -12.34
N ARG A 152 -17.60 -9.87 -11.75
CA ARG A 152 -17.41 -10.12 -10.32
C ARG A 152 -17.12 -8.83 -9.58
N LEU A 153 -17.59 -8.72 -8.34
CA LEU A 153 -17.28 -7.58 -7.47
C LEU A 153 -15.77 -7.36 -7.31
N SER A 154 -14.99 -8.45 -7.34
CA SER A 154 -13.53 -8.42 -7.30
C SER A 154 -12.87 -7.69 -8.48
N GLU A 155 -13.63 -7.34 -9.53
CA GLU A 155 -13.15 -6.59 -10.69
C GLU A 155 -13.35 -5.07 -10.51
N MET A 156 -14.05 -4.67 -9.45
CA MET A 156 -14.23 -3.27 -9.07
C MET A 156 -13.00 -2.75 -8.31
N HIS A 157 -12.76 -1.44 -8.44
CA HIS A 157 -11.62 -0.76 -7.83
C HIS A 157 -12.19 0.37 -6.98
N LEU A 158 -12.28 0.14 -5.67
CA LEU A 158 -12.75 1.13 -4.71
C LEU A 158 -11.59 2.12 -4.45
N PRO A 159 -11.72 3.40 -4.82
CA PRO A 159 -10.65 4.38 -4.61
C PRO A 159 -10.46 4.68 -3.13
N VAL A 160 -9.25 5.08 -2.76
CA VAL A 160 -8.85 5.36 -1.36
C VAL A 160 -8.39 6.80 -1.14
N GLY A 161 -8.72 7.71 -2.06
CA GLY A 161 -8.32 9.12 -1.97
C GLY A 161 -6.98 9.45 -2.65
N GLY A 162 -6.54 8.61 -3.58
CA GLY A 162 -5.34 8.83 -4.39
C GLY A 162 -4.04 8.26 -3.80
N HIS A 163 -2.94 8.52 -4.50
CA HIS A 163 -1.64 7.88 -4.25
C HIS A 163 -1.11 8.07 -2.83
N ARG A 164 -1.37 9.24 -2.22
CA ARG A 164 -0.87 9.62 -0.89
C ARG A 164 -1.73 9.13 0.27
N MET A 165 -2.95 8.66 -0.02
CA MET A 165 -3.92 8.18 0.98
C MET A 165 -4.10 6.66 0.92
N ARG A 166 -3.17 5.95 0.26
CA ARG A 166 -3.22 4.49 0.15
C ARG A 166 -3.08 3.83 1.53
N PRO A 167 -3.91 2.82 1.86
CA PRO A 167 -3.76 2.03 3.08
C PRO A 167 -2.38 1.38 3.17
N ALA A 168 -1.82 1.38 4.38
CA ALA A 168 -0.58 0.70 4.71
C ALA A 168 -0.84 -0.73 5.23
N LEU A 169 0.21 -1.50 5.53
CA LEU A 169 0.03 -2.83 6.14
C LEU A 169 -0.59 -2.71 7.54
N GLU A 170 -0.21 -1.67 8.25
CA GLU A 170 -0.72 -1.28 9.55
C GLU A 170 -2.24 -1.07 9.52
N ASP A 171 -2.78 -0.40 8.50
CA ASP A 171 -4.23 -0.21 8.34
C ASP A 171 -4.94 -1.55 8.11
N VAL A 172 -4.31 -2.48 7.38
CA VAL A 172 -4.84 -3.83 7.17
C VAL A 172 -4.83 -4.63 8.48
N LEU A 173 -3.74 -4.61 9.24
CA LEU A 173 -3.66 -5.28 10.55
C LEU A 173 -4.70 -4.72 11.54
N LEU A 174 -4.85 -3.40 11.58
CA LEU A 174 -5.86 -2.73 12.40
C LEU A 174 -7.28 -3.14 11.99
N PHE A 175 -7.56 -3.20 10.69
CA PHE A 175 -8.83 -3.70 10.16
C PHE A 175 -9.09 -5.16 10.59
N LEU A 176 -8.10 -6.03 10.42
CA LEU A 176 -8.24 -7.45 10.79
C LEU A 176 -8.50 -7.63 12.29
N GLN A 177 -7.81 -6.87 13.13
CA GLN A 177 -8.05 -6.90 14.57
C GLN A 177 -9.46 -6.41 14.89
N ARG A 178 -9.88 -5.28 14.31
CA ARG A 178 -11.14 -4.65 14.66
C ARG A 178 -12.36 -5.45 14.21
N GLU A 179 -12.30 -6.03 13.01
CA GLU A 179 -13.46 -6.67 12.38
C GLU A 179 -13.48 -8.19 12.62
N PHE A 180 -12.32 -8.83 12.82
CA PHE A 180 -12.23 -10.28 13.01
C PHE A 180 -11.64 -10.72 14.35
N ALA A 181 -11.24 -9.77 15.22
CA ALA A 181 -10.64 -10.07 16.52
C ALA A 181 -9.49 -11.08 16.43
N ILE A 182 -8.57 -10.85 15.48
CA ILE A 182 -7.38 -11.69 15.32
C ILE A 182 -6.54 -11.71 16.59
N ASP A 183 -5.81 -12.81 16.80
CA ASP A 183 -4.89 -12.95 17.92
C ASP A 183 -3.72 -11.98 17.75
N VAL A 184 -3.38 -11.29 18.83
CA VAL A 184 -2.38 -10.22 18.84
C VAL A 184 -1.56 -10.23 20.12
N GLU A 185 -0.33 -9.74 20.04
CA GLU A 185 0.56 -9.55 21.19
C GLU A 185 0.04 -8.48 22.16
N PRO A 186 0.31 -8.55 23.48
CA PRO A 186 -0.26 -7.62 24.47
C PRO A 186 -0.05 -6.12 24.17
N ASN A 187 1.07 -5.75 23.54
CA ASN A 187 1.42 -4.36 23.21
C ASN A 187 1.16 -3.98 21.74
N TRP A 188 0.44 -4.81 20.97
CA TRP A 188 0.24 -4.64 19.53
C TRP A 188 -0.27 -3.24 19.16
N ARG A 189 -1.16 -2.67 19.98
CA ARG A 189 -1.83 -1.40 19.69
C ARG A 189 -0.82 -0.26 19.59
N LYS A 190 0.12 -0.21 20.53
CA LYS A 190 1.20 0.78 20.53
C LYS A 190 2.11 0.60 19.32
N VAL A 191 2.47 -0.64 18.99
CA VAL A 191 3.30 -0.94 17.80
C VAL A 191 2.62 -0.42 16.53
N VAL A 192 1.33 -0.73 16.33
CA VAL A 192 0.56 -0.24 15.18
C VAL A 192 0.47 1.29 15.17
N ASP A 193 0.20 1.93 16.30
CA ASP A 193 0.07 3.39 16.38
C ASP A 193 1.38 4.11 16.05
N ASP A 194 2.51 3.66 16.61
CA ASP A 194 3.82 4.23 16.36
C ASP A 194 4.19 4.12 14.86
N HIS A 195 3.96 2.95 14.25
CA HIS A 195 4.21 2.73 12.82
C HIS A 195 3.26 3.52 11.91
N LEU A 196 1.97 3.58 12.25
CA LEU A 196 1.00 4.38 11.51
C LEU A 196 1.35 5.86 11.53
N GLN A 197 1.80 6.36 12.68
CA GLN A 197 2.22 7.75 12.81
C GLN A 197 3.39 8.04 11.86
N GLU A 198 4.45 7.24 11.92
CA GLU A 198 5.62 7.40 11.03
C GLU A 198 5.20 7.36 9.56
N TRP A 199 4.37 6.38 9.17
CA TRP A 199 3.88 6.27 7.80
C TRP A 199 3.11 7.51 7.35
N ARG A 200 2.17 7.99 8.18
CA ARG A 200 1.32 9.15 7.87
C ARG A 200 2.15 10.43 7.77
N GLU A 201 3.14 10.61 8.63
CA GLU A 201 4.07 11.74 8.54
C GLU A 201 4.86 11.71 7.21
N VAL A 202 5.37 10.55 6.80
CA VAL A 202 6.07 10.39 5.51
C VAL A 202 5.16 10.64 4.30
N GLN A 203 3.91 10.15 4.34
CA GLN A 203 2.94 10.44 3.27
C GLN A 203 2.55 11.92 3.25
N MET A 204 2.39 12.56 4.40
CA MET A 204 2.12 13.99 4.51
C MET A 204 3.26 14.82 3.92
N MET A 205 4.52 14.54 4.29
CA MET A 205 5.68 15.21 3.71
C MET A 205 5.72 15.06 2.19
N SER A 206 5.35 13.89 1.68
CA SER A 206 5.28 13.65 0.25
C SER A 206 4.14 14.43 -0.43
N ALA A 207 2.97 14.54 0.21
CA ALA A 207 1.85 15.35 -0.27
C ALA A 207 2.19 16.85 -0.26
N VAL A 208 2.96 17.32 0.72
CA VAL A 208 3.50 18.70 0.76
C VAL A 208 4.43 18.95 -0.43
N ARG A 209 5.30 17.99 -0.79
CA ARG A 209 6.16 18.12 -1.99
C ARG A 209 5.34 18.17 -3.28
N ASP A 210 4.21 17.48 -3.33
CA ASP A 210 3.29 17.52 -4.47
C ASP A 210 2.51 18.85 -4.53
N SER A 211 2.21 19.49 -3.39
CA SER A 211 1.47 20.77 -3.35
C SER A 211 2.04 21.77 -2.33
N PRO A 212 3.27 22.30 -2.57
CA PRO A 212 3.97 23.12 -1.60
C PRO A 212 3.28 24.46 -1.36
N LEU A 213 2.59 25.02 -2.37
CA LEU A 213 1.86 26.29 -2.23
C LEU A 213 0.61 26.15 -1.35
N ALA A 214 -0.09 25.01 -1.44
CA ALA A 214 -1.24 24.75 -0.57
C ALA A 214 -0.79 24.59 0.88
N ALA A 215 0.33 23.89 1.11
CA ALA A 215 0.94 23.75 2.44
C ALA A 215 1.40 25.09 3.01
N ALA A 216 2.12 25.90 2.21
CA ALA A 216 2.59 27.24 2.61
C ALA A 216 1.43 28.14 3.07
N LYS A 217 0.33 28.17 2.31
CA LYS A 217 -0.86 28.95 2.66
C LYS A 217 -1.44 28.57 4.04
N VAL A 218 -1.51 27.28 4.35
CA VAL A 218 -2.01 26.82 5.66
C VAL A 218 -1.03 27.18 6.77
N LEU A 219 0.27 27.01 6.55
CA LEU A 219 1.30 27.39 7.52
C LEU A 219 1.25 28.88 7.87
N GLU A 220 1.10 29.75 6.87
CA GLU A 220 0.91 31.20 7.08
C GLU A 220 -0.33 31.50 7.93
N GLN A 221 -1.45 30.81 7.68
CA GLN A 221 -2.67 30.96 8.47
C GLN A 221 -2.50 30.51 9.92
N LEU A 222 -1.63 29.55 10.17
CA LEU A 222 -1.26 29.08 11.52
C LEU A 222 -0.21 29.98 12.19
N GLY A 223 0.22 31.07 11.54
CA GLY A 223 1.17 32.02 12.09
C GLY A 223 2.64 31.68 11.84
N PHE A 224 2.94 30.71 10.97
CA PHE A 224 4.31 30.45 10.56
C PHE A 224 4.76 31.46 9.51
N THR A 225 5.99 31.96 9.65
CA THR A 225 6.66 32.69 8.58
C THR A 225 7.19 31.68 7.55
N VAL A 226 6.63 31.71 6.34
CA VAL A 226 7.06 30.85 5.23
C VAL A 226 7.83 31.67 4.21
N THR A 227 9.07 31.30 3.92
CA THR A 227 9.87 31.96 2.88
C THR A 227 9.84 31.12 1.60
N PRO A 228 9.26 31.60 0.50
CA PRO A 228 9.25 30.85 -0.76
C PRO A 228 10.68 30.70 -1.32
N PRO A 229 10.97 29.63 -2.09
CA PRO A 229 12.26 29.47 -2.73
C PRO A 229 12.53 30.62 -3.73
N LYS A 230 13.79 31.08 -3.82
CA LYS A 230 14.21 32.15 -4.74
C LYS A 230 13.92 31.85 -6.20
N VAL A 231 13.91 30.56 -6.55
CA VAL A 231 13.49 30.05 -7.85
C VAL A 231 12.19 29.28 -7.63
N VAL A 232 11.09 29.82 -8.15
CA VAL A 232 9.82 29.10 -8.17
C VAL A 232 9.96 28.02 -9.23
N SER A 233 10.00 26.75 -8.82
CA SER A 233 9.87 25.63 -9.76
C SER A 233 8.62 25.87 -10.61
N GLN A 234 8.69 25.66 -11.93
CA GLN A 234 7.52 25.78 -12.80
C GLN A 234 6.33 25.08 -12.15
N ARG A 235 5.16 25.75 -12.16
CA ARG A 235 3.90 25.18 -11.67
C ARG A 235 3.77 23.80 -12.32
N GLN A 236 3.86 22.73 -11.52
CA GLN A 236 3.63 21.40 -12.04
C GLN A 236 2.23 21.39 -12.64
N ASP A 237 2.12 20.90 -13.87
CA ASP A 237 0.83 20.66 -14.51
C ASP A 237 -0.05 19.89 -13.53
N PRO A 238 -1.23 20.41 -13.13
CA PRO A 238 -2.12 19.70 -12.23
C PRO A 238 -2.44 18.27 -12.68
N ALA A 239 -2.43 18.01 -14.01
CA ALA A 239 -2.63 16.67 -14.56
C ALA A 239 -1.44 15.71 -14.32
N GLN A 240 -0.28 16.22 -13.90
CA GLN A 240 0.90 15.43 -13.52
C GLN A 240 1.11 15.34 -12.01
N ASN A 241 0.31 16.07 -11.23
CA ASN A 241 0.41 16.10 -9.78
C ASN A 241 -0.26 14.86 -9.16
N LYS A 242 0.57 13.99 -8.55
CA LYS A 242 0.13 12.71 -7.96
C LYS A 242 -0.83 12.86 -6.78
N LEU A 243 -0.89 14.04 -6.14
CA LEU A 243 -1.89 14.32 -5.12
C LEU A 243 -3.31 14.31 -5.68
N PHE A 244 -3.49 14.69 -6.94
CA PHE A 244 -4.79 14.77 -7.61
C PHE A 244 -5.08 13.60 -8.54
N TRP A 245 -4.19 12.61 -8.59
CA TRP A 245 -4.46 11.38 -9.32
C TRP A 245 -5.47 10.54 -8.54
N PRO A 246 -6.39 9.87 -9.25
CA PRO A 246 -7.46 9.09 -8.63
C PRO A 246 -6.94 7.90 -7.80
#